data_AF-A0AAJ3EYI8-F1
#
_entry.id   AF-A0AAJ3EYI8-F1
#
_cell.length_a   1.000
_cell.length_b   1.000
_cell.length_c   1.000
_cell.angle_alpha   90.00
_cell.angle_beta   90.00
_cell.angle_gamma   90.00
#
_symmetry.space_group_name_H-M   'P 1'
#
loop_
_entity.id
_entity.type
_entity.pdbx_description
1 polymer ?
#
loop_
_entity_poly.entity_id
_entity_poly.type
_entity_poly.pdbx_seq_one_letter_code
_entity_poly.pdbx_strand_id
1 'polypeptide(L)'
;MSKHLYCVSNWTHYALVTASSPLAALQSYFHTPYVLLDNDQLTDTSVVSAMCCEYKHQVETRLEALACDADRVLWMDQYPETLRFQSCTR
;
A
#
# COMPACT_ATOMS: atom_id res chain seq x y z
N MET A 1 18.78 -3.89 9.39
CA MET A 1 17.31 -3.76 9.43
C MET A 1 16.70 -5.03 8.88
N SER A 2 15.69 -5.59 9.54
CA SER A 2 14.95 -6.75 9.01
C SER A 2 14.19 -6.34 7.75
N LYS A 3 14.10 -7.23 6.77
CA LYS A 3 13.25 -7.02 5.59
C LYS A 3 11.94 -7.76 5.79
N HIS A 4 10.85 -7.12 5.38
CA HIS A 4 9.49 -7.64 5.44
C HIS A 4 8.88 -7.61 4.04
N LEU A 5 7.89 -8.46 3.80
CA LEU A 5 7.11 -8.46 2.56
C LEU A 5 5.94 -7.49 2.71
N TYR A 6 5.76 -6.60 1.74
CA TYR A 6 4.70 -5.59 1.75
C TYR A 6 3.83 -5.73 0.50
N CYS A 7 2.53 -5.53 0.67
CA CYS A 7 1.63 -5.23 -0.43
C CYS A 7 1.76 -3.76 -0.78
N VAL A 8 1.94 -3.44 -2.05
CA VAL A 8 1.95 -2.06 -2.53
C VAL A 8 0.95 -1.89 -3.66
N SER A 9 0.30 -0.74 -3.69
CA SER A 9 -0.56 -0.35 -4.82
C SER A 9 -0.57 1.15 -5.06
N ASN A 10 -0.71 1.55 -6.32
CA ASN A 10 -1.02 2.91 -6.75
C ASN A 10 -2.41 2.98 -7.42
N TRP A 11 -3.35 2.15 -6.95
CA TRP A 11 -4.70 1.91 -7.49
C TRP A 11 -4.78 1.12 -8.80
N THR A 12 -3.81 1.30 -9.68
CA THR A 12 -3.80 0.65 -11.00
C THR A 12 -2.96 -0.62 -11.03
N HIS A 13 -1.94 -0.70 -10.19
CA HIS A 13 -1.05 -1.84 -10.08
C HIS A 13 -1.03 -2.34 -8.63
N TYR A 14 -0.87 -3.65 -8.49
CA TYR A 14 -0.64 -4.33 -7.22
C TYR A 14 0.68 -5.11 -7.32
N ALA A 15 1.45 -5.14 -6.24
CA ALA A 15 2.66 -5.97 -6.16
C ALA A 15 3.00 -6.34 -4.72
N LEU A 16 3.79 -7.41 -4.59
CA LEU A 16 4.45 -7.80 -3.34
C LEU A 16 5.92 -7.41 -3.41
N VAL A 17 6.40 -6.67 -2.42
CA VAL A 17 7.73 -6.06 -2.42
C VAL A 17 8.41 -6.29 -1.07
N THR A 18 9.61 -6.86 -1.12
CA THR A 18 10.45 -7.05 0.07
C THR A 18 11.26 -5.80 0.36
N ALA A 19 10.98 -5.13 1.47
CA ALA A 19 11.64 -3.88 1.85
C ALA A 19 11.89 -3.77 3.36
N SER A 20 12.58 -2.72 3.79
CA SER A 20 12.82 -2.43 5.21
C SER A 20 11.73 -1.59 5.87
N SER A 21 10.84 -0.98 5.08
CA SER A 21 9.71 -0.18 5.55
C SER A 21 8.63 -0.06 4.47
N PRO A 22 7.38 0.30 4.84
CA PRO A 22 6.31 0.54 3.89
C PRO A 22 6.64 1.61 2.84
N LEU A 23 7.26 2.70 3.28
CA LEU A 23 7.69 3.79 2.39
C LEU A 23 8.78 3.32 1.43
N ALA A 24 9.76 2.57 1.91
CA ALA A 24 10.82 2.02 1.08
C ALA A 24 10.27 1.04 0.04
N ALA A 25 9.26 0.23 0.39
CA ALA A 25 8.59 -0.66 -0.56
C ALA A 25 7.99 0.13 -1.73
N LEU A 26 7.19 1.16 -1.43
CA LEU A 26 6.55 2.01 -2.45
C LEU A 26 7.57 2.73 -3.33
N GLN A 27 8.57 3.40 -2.73
CA GLN A 27 9.59 4.14 -3.46
C GLN A 27 10.45 3.21 -4.34
N SER A 28 10.71 1.98 -3.88
CA SER A 28 11.49 1.02 -4.66
C SER A 28 10.76 0.47 -5.88
N TYR A 29 9.42 0.33 -5.80
CA TYR A 29 8.62 -0.27 -6.87
C TYR A 29 8.09 0.76 -7.87
N PHE A 30 7.57 1.90 -7.39
CA PHE A 30 6.97 2.93 -8.24
C PHE A 30 7.95 4.06 -8.61
N HIS A 31 9.18 4.03 -8.07
CA HIS A 31 10.21 5.04 -8.33
C HIS A 31 9.73 6.49 -8.13
N THR A 32 8.80 6.69 -7.20
CA THR A 32 8.10 7.95 -6.96
C THR A 32 8.30 8.37 -5.50
N PRO A 33 8.59 9.65 -5.21
CA PRO A 33 8.64 10.15 -3.85
C PRO A 33 7.23 10.21 -3.25
N TYR A 34 7.09 9.66 -2.06
CA TYR A 34 5.84 9.62 -1.30
C TYR A 34 6.01 10.20 0.10
N VAL A 35 4.92 10.73 0.63
CA VAL A 35 4.75 11.06 2.05
C VAL A 35 3.60 10.27 2.64
N LEU A 36 3.77 9.81 3.89
CA LEU A 36 2.73 9.14 4.64
C LEU A 36 1.63 10.15 4.99
N LEU A 37 0.39 9.79 4.72
CA LEU A 37 -0.78 10.52 5.18
C LEU A 37 -1.17 10.00 6.56
N ASP A 38 -1.62 10.91 7.42
CA ASP A 38 -2.24 10.52 8.69
C ASP A 38 -3.63 9.96 8.39
N ASN A 39 -3.82 8.66 8.58
CA ASN A 39 -5.08 7.97 8.28
C ASN A 39 -6.26 8.55 9.07
N ASP A 40 -6.03 9.08 10.27
CA ASP A 40 -7.07 9.67 11.12
C ASP A 40 -7.53 11.04 10.61
N GLN A 41 -6.76 11.65 9.70
CA GLN A 41 -7.03 12.97 9.13
C GLN A 41 -7.45 12.91 7.66
N LEU A 42 -7.69 11.71 7.12
CA LEU A 42 -8.14 11.56 5.74
C LEU A 42 -9.55 12.13 5.56
N THR A 43 -9.65 13.06 4.62
CA THR A 43 -10.89 13.68 4.18
C THR A 43 -11.19 13.29 2.74
N ASP A 44 -12.42 13.58 2.28
CA ASP A 44 -12.82 13.39 0.87
C ASP A 44 -11.97 14.21 -0.13
N THR A 45 -11.23 15.20 0.35
CA THR A 45 -10.32 16.03 -0.45
C THR A 45 -8.87 15.54 -0.43
N SER A 46 -8.57 14.51 0.35
CA SER A 46 -7.23 13.95 0.47
C SER A 46 -6.89 13.10 -0.76
N VAL A 47 -5.76 13.39 -1.40
CA VAL A 47 -5.30 12.64 -2.58
C VAL A 47 -4.42 11.49 -2.12
N VAL A 48 -4.99 10.30 -2.05
CA VAL A 48 -4.24 9.06 -1.83
C VAL A 48 -3.68 8.60 -3.17
N SER A 49 -2.37 8.69 -3.35
CA SER A 49 -1.69 8.24 -4.56
C SER A 49 -1.26 6.77 -4.48
N ALA A 50 -1.03 6.25 -3.28
CA ALA A 50 -0.61 4.88 -3.07
C ALA A 50 -1.02 4.33 -1.69
N MET A 51 -1.02 3.01 -1.59
CA MET A 51 -1.38 2.24 -0.40
C MET A 51 -0.31 1.18 -0.12
N CYS A 52 -0.07 0.90 1.16
CA CYS A 52 0.86 -0.14 1.58
C CYS A 52 0.45 -0.79 2.90
N CYS A 53 0.55 -2.12 2.98
CA CYS A 53 0.40 -2.86 4.23
C CYS A 53 1.37 -4.04 4.27
N GLU A 54 1.73 -4.51 5.47
CA GLU A 54 2.61 -5.66 5.62
C GLU A 54 1.87 -6.95 5.22
N TYR A 55 2.47 -7.75 4.34
CA TYR A 55 1.92 -9.02 3.89
C TYR A 55 2.26 -10.12 4.91
N LYS A 56 1.34 -10.33 5.86
CA LYS A 56 1.45 -11.36 6.90
C LYS A 56 0.08 -11.84 7.37
N HIS A 57 0.03 -13.08 7.88
CA HIS A 57 -1.14 -13.64 8.59
C HIS A 57 -2.46 -13.48 7.81
N GLN A 58 -3.40 -12.69 8.35
CA GLN A 58 -4.71 -12.43 7.75
C GLN A 58 -4.59 -11.75 6.38
N VAL A 59 -3.61 -10.85 6.19
CA VAL A 59 -3.43 -10.12 4.93
C VAL A 59 -3.11 -11.11 3.81
N GLU A 60 -2.15 -12.00 4.05
CA GLU A 60 -1.81 -13.10 3.14
C GLU A 60 -3.04 -13.96 2.83
N THR A 61 -3.71 -14.48 3.87
CA THR A 61 -4.88 -15.35 3.69
C THR A 61 -5.98 -14.69 2.87
N ARG A 62 -6.24 -13.39 3.09
CA ARG A 62 -7.29 -12.66 2.36
C ARG A 62 -6.90 -12.38 0.93
N LEU A 63 -5.67 -11.93 0.68
CA LEU A 63 -5.23 -11.55 -0.66
C LEU A 63 -5.02 -12.74 -1.59
N GLU A 64 -4.61 -13.90 -1.06
CA GLU A 64 -4.49 -15.15 -1.83
C GLU A 64 -5.86 -15.75 -2.19
N ALA A 65 -6.91 -15.42 -1.45
CA ALA A 65 -8.28 -15.86 -1.76
C ALA A 65 -8.94 -15.03 -2.88
N LEU A 66 -8.35 -13.88 -3.25
CA LEU A 66 -8.89 -12.98 -4.28
C LEU A 66 -8.36 -13.37 -5.65
N ALA A 67 -9.26 -13.37 -6.65
CA ALA A 67 -8.97 -13.86 -7.99
C ALA A 67 -8.18 -12.87 -8.85
N CYS A 68 -8.25 -11.56 -8.55
CA CYS A 68 -7.64 -10.52 -9.36
C CYS A 68 -7.06 -9.38 -8.53
N ASP A 69 -6.15 -8.62 -9.14
CA ASP A 69 -5.49 -7.49 -8.49
C ASP A 69 -6.45 -6.35 -8.13
N ALA A 70 -7.49 -6.12 -8.95
CA ALA A 70 -8.48 -5.10 -8.64
C ALA A 70 -9.16 -5.35 -7.29
N ASP A 71 -9.55 -6.61 -7.00
CA ASP A 71 -10.13 -6.96 -5.71
C ASP A 71 -9.12 -6.79 -4.57
N ARG A 72 -7.84 -7.12 -4.80
CA ARG A 72 -6.77 -6.93 -3.81
C ARG A 72 -6.61 -5.46 -3.45
N VAL A 73 -6.62 -4.58 -4.45
CA VAL A 73 -6.55 -3.12 -4.26
C VAL A 73 -7.75 -2.61 -3.48
N LEU A 74 -8.97 -3.03 -3.84
CA LEU A 74 -10.19 -2.63 -3.12
C LEU A 74 -10.19 -3.13 -1.67
N TRP A 75 -9.70 -4.36 -1.43
CA TRP A 75 -9.55 -4.89 -0.09
C TRP A 75 -8.50 -4.12 0.72
N MET A 76 -7.35 -3.79 0.11
CA MET A 76 -6.33 -2.97 0.76
C MET A 76 -6.89 -1.61 1.18
N ASP A 77 -7.70 -0.96 0.34
CA ASP A 77 -8.33 0.31 0.70
C ASP A 77 -9.29 0.16 1.89
N GLN A 78 -10.04 -0.94 1.98
CA GLN A 78 -10.92 -1.17 3.12
C GLN A 78 -10.21 -1.63 4.39
N TYR A 79 -8.95 -2.08 4.29
CA TYR A 79 -8.23 -2.63 5.43
C TYR A 79 -7.71 -1.51 6.37
N PRO A 80 -8.09 -1.51 7.67
CA PRO A 80 -7.78 -0.39 8.57
C PRO A 80 -6.29 -0.11 8.78
N GLU A 81 -5.44 -1.14 8.74
CA GLU A 81 -3.98 -0.99 8.93
C GLU A 81 -3.25 -0.63 7.64
N THR A 82 -3.96 -0.45 6.52
CA THR A 82 -3.34 0.04 5.28
C THR A 82 -2.91 1.48 5.43
N LEU A 83 -1.61 1.69 5.28
CA LEU A 83 -1.00 3.01 5.24
C LEU A 83 -1.24 3.65 3.88
N ARG A 84 -1.63 4.92 3.89
CA ARG A 84 -1.91 5.70 2.68
C ARG A 84 -0.87 6.77 2.46
N PHE A 85 -0.53 6.99 1.20
CA PHE A 85 0.56 7.85 0.81
C PHE A 85 0.14 8.78 -0.32
N GLN A 86 0.67 9.99 -0.30
CA GLN A 86 0.52 10.97 -1.38
C GLN A 86 1.84 11.12 -2.11
N SER A 87 1.79 11.16 -3.44
CA SER A 87 2.96 11.46 -4.27
C SER A 87 3.37 12.92 -4.10
N CYS A 88 4.67 13.17 -3.99
CA CYS A 88 5.22 14.52 -3.96
C CYS A 88 5.47 15.10 -5.36
N THR A 89 5.23 14.34 -6.42
CA THR A 89 5.40 14.83 -7.81
C THR A 89 4.23 15.75 -8.17
N ARG A 90 4.57 16.99 -8.55
CA ARG A 90 3.65 17.93 -9.19
C ARG A 90 3.36 17.54 -10.62
#